data_AF-B0L8V1-F1
#
_entry.id   AF-B0L8V1-F1
#
_cell.length_a   1.000
_cell.length_b   1.000
_cell.length_c   1.000
_cell.angle_alpha   90.00
_cell.angle_beta   90.00
_cell.angle_gamma   90.00
#
_symmetry.space_group_name_H-M   'P 1'
#
loop_
_entity.id
_entity.type
_entity.pdbx_description
1 polymer ?
#
loop_
_entity_poly.entity_id
_entity_poly.type
_entity_poly.pdbx_seq_one_letter_code
_entity_poly.pdbx_strand_id
1 'polypeptide(L)'
;DNNVDIQEFMIIPAGAKNCAEAIRMGAEVFHNLKAVLKKKSYNTAVGDEGGFAPNLRSNEEACQVILEAITKAGYKPGKDVFLGLDVASSEFF
;
A
#
# COMPACT_ATOMS: atom_id res chain seq x y z
N ASP A 1 -2.47 -17.67 -8.97
CA ASP A 1 -1.11 -17.68 -8.40
C ASP A 1 -0.54 -16.27 -8.39
N ASN A 2 -0.64 -15.63 -7.23
CA ASN A 2 0.01 -14.36 -6.90
C ASN A 2 1.25 -14.71 -6.08
N ASN A 3 2.40 -14.09 -6.35
CA ASN A 3 3.65 -14.37 -5.61
C ASN A 3 3.79 -13.51 -4.34
N VAL A 4 2.65 -13.10 -3.80
CA VAL A 4 2.53 -12.33 -2.57
C VAL A 4 1.78 -13.22 -1.59
N ASP A 5 2.49 -13.67 -0.57
CA ASP A 5 1.94 -14.56 0.44
C ASP A 5 1.16 -13.75 1.48
N ILE A 6 1.71 -12.61 1.90
CA ILE A 6 1.09 -11.73 2.91
C ILE A 6 -0.29 -11.25 2.43
N GLN A 7 -1.30 -11.42 3.27
CA GLN A 7 -2.69 -11.12 2.94
C GLN A 7 -2.93 -9.61 2.72
N GLU A 8 -2.47 -8.77 3.65
CA GLU A 8 -2.68 -7.32 3.55
C GLU A 8 -1.41 -6.50 3.77
N PHE A 9 -1.26 -5.46 2.94
CA PHE A 9 -0.27 -4.40 3.10
C PHE A 9 -0.99 -3.07 3.28
N MET A 10 -0.86 -2.49 4.46
CA MET A 10 -1.56 -1.28 4.86
C MET A 10 -0.61 -0.09 4.96
N ILE A 11 -1.17 1.11 4.82
CA ILE A 11 -0.51 2.35 5.22
C ILE A 11 -1.10 2.88 6.52
N ILE A 12 -0.25 3.43 7.39
CA ILE A 12 -0.64 3.99 8.67
C ILE A 12 -0.15 5.45 8.72
N PRO A 13 -1.02 6.45 8.47
CA PRO A 13 -0.66 7.87 8.46
C PRO A 13 -0.48 8.45 9.88
N ALA A 14 0.43 7.88 10.67
CA ALA A 14 0.64 8.23 12.07
C ALA A 14 1.21 9.64 12.29
N GLY A 15 1.73 10.30 11.25
CA GLY A 15 2.17 11.70 11.31
C GLY A 15 1.03 12.74 11.19
N ALA A 16 -0.20 12.31 10.92
CA ALA A 16 -1.36 13.20 10.83
C ALA A 16 -1.70 13.84 12.19
N LYS A 17 -2.12 15.11 12.19
CA LYS A 17 -2.52 15.82 13.41
C LYS A 17 -3.96 15.52 13.84
N ASN A 18 -4.77 14.98 12.93
CA ASN A 18 -6.17 14.64 13.17
C ASN A 18 -6.68 13.63 12.14
N CYS A 19 -7.87 13.08 12.40
CA CYS A 19 -8.48 12.06 11.55
C CYS A 19 -8.73 12.53 10.11
N ALA A 20 -9.16 13.79 9.91
CA ALA A 20 -9.40 14.32 8.57
C ALA A 20 -8.11 14.40 7.75
N GLU A 21 -7.00 14.79 8.39
CA GLU A 21 -5.67 14.77 7.77
C GLU A 21 -5.22 13.34 7.46
N ALA A 22 -5.42 12.39 8.38
CA ALA A 22 -5.08 10.98 8.15
C ALA A 22 -5.84 10.39 6.94
N ILE A 23 -7.13 10.68 6.81
CA ILE A 23 -7.96 10.25 5.67
C ILE A 23 -7.43 10.88 4.37
N ARG A 24 -7.11 12.17 4.38
CA ARG A 24 -6.55 12.87 3.22
C ARG A 24 -5.21 12.27 2.79
N MET A 25 -4.30 12.03 3.74
CA MET A 25 -3.01 11.38 3.49
C MET A 25 -3.23 10.00 2.86
N GLY A 26 -4.16 9.20 3.39
CA GLY A 26 -4.52 7.90 2.86
C GLY A 26 -4.99 7.96 1.40
N ALA A 27 -5.91 8.88 1.09
CA ALA A 27 -6.43 9.07 -0.27
C ALA A 27 -5.34 9.51 -1.27
N GLU A 28 -4.47 10.45 -0.86
CA GLU A 28 -3.37 10.92 -1.69
C GLU A 28 -2.36 9.79 -2.01
N VAL A 29 -2.01 8.98 -1.01
CA VAL A 29 -1.14 7.80 -1.20
C VAL A 29 -1.81 6.75 -2.08
N PHE A 30 -3.11 6.48 -1.90
CA PHE A 30 -3.86 5.52 -2.71
C PHE A 30 -3.86 5.90 -4.21
N HIS A 31 -4.13 7.18 -4.53
CA HIS A 31 -4.11 7.63 -5.92
C HIS A 31 -2.71 7.63 -6.54
N ASN A 32 -1.67 7.93 -5.74
CA ASN A 32 -0.29 7.79 -6.19
C ASN A 32 0.11 6.33 -6.40
N LEU A 33 -0.33 5.41 -5.54
CA LEU A 33 -0.11 3.97 -5.70
C LEU A 33 -0.73 3.47 -7.01
N LYS A 34 -1.95 3.91 -7.34
CA LYS A 34 -2.58 3.62 -8.63
C LYS A 34 -1.70 4.04 -9.81
N ALA A 35 -1.09 5.22 -9.74
CA ALA A 35 -0.19 5.72 -10.79
C ALA A 35 1.12 4.93 -10.86
N VAL A 36 1.70 4.55 -9.72
CA VAL A 36 2.90 3.70 -9.63
C VAL A 36 2.64 2.33 -10.29
N LEU A 37 1.54 1.67 -9.90
CA LEU A 37 1.14 0.37 -10.44
C LEU A 37 0.90 0.44 -11.95
N LYS A 38 0.15 1.45 -12.43
CA LYS A 38 -0.06 1.66 -13.87
C LYS A 38 1.24 1.87 -14.65
N LYS A 39 2.17 2.66 -14.11
CA LYS A 39 3.48 2.90 -14.75
C LYS A 39 4.30 1.62 -14.89
N LYS A 40 4.14 0.68 -13.96
CA LYS A 40 4.78 -0.64 -13.97
C LYS A 40 3.94 -1.70 -14.72
N SER A 41 2.87 -1.29 -15.40
CA SER A 41 1.94 -2.17 -16.14
C SER A 41 1.21 -3.20 -15.27
N TYR A 42 1.03 -2.91 -13.99
CA TYR A 42 0.22 -3.74 -13.08
C TYR A 42 -1.27 -3.38 -13.14
N ASN A 43 -2.10 -4.37 -12.82
CA ASN A 43 -3.55 -4.18 -12.69
C ASN A 43 -3.86 -3.21 -11.54
N THR A 44 -4.92 -2.41 -11.72
CA THR A 44 -5.42 -1.45 -10.70
C THR A 44 -6.92 -1.61 -10.43
N ALA A 45 -7.45 -2.81 -10.70
CA ALA A 45 -8.74 -3.24 -10.17
C ALA A 45 -8.66 -3.30 -8.64
N VAL A 46 -9.81 -3.05 -8.00
CA VAL A 46 -9.94 -3.07 -6.54
C VAL A 46 -10.53 -4.41 -6.08
N GLY A 47 -10.05 -4.89 -4.94
CA GLY A 47 -10.64 -6.03 -4.22
C GLY A 47 -11.79 -5.62 -3.32
N ASP A 48 -12.18 -6.51 -2.42
CA ASP A 48 -13.36 -6.36 -1.56
C ASP A 48 -13.20 -5.23 -0.53
N GLU A 49 -11.96 -5.04 -0.04
CA GLU A 49 -11.59 -3.97 0.91
C GLU A 49 -11.28 -2.63 0.19
N GLY A 50 -11.44 -2.57 -1.14
CA GLY A 50 -11.15 -1.39 -1.94
C GLY A 50 -9.65 -1.15 -2.22
N GLY A 51 -8.77 -2.03 -1.73
CA GLY A 51 -7.33 -2.06 -2.03
C GLY A 51 -7.03 -2.60 -3.43
N PHE A 52 -5.80 -2.41 -3.92
CA PHE A 52 -5.36 -3.01 -5.19
C PHE A 52 -4.83 -4.42 -4.97
N ALA A 53 -5.17 -5.34 -5.87
CA ALA A 53 -4.63 -6.71 -5.88
C ALA A 53 -3.82 -7.00 -7.18
N PRO A 54 -2.68 -6.32 -7.40
CA PRO A 54 -1.81 -6.60 -8.54
C PRO A 54 -1.06 -7.93 -8.37
N ASN A 55 -0.75 -8.58 -9.49
CA ASN A 55 0.14 -9.75 -9.49
C ASN A 55 1.60 -9.30 -9.41
N LEU A 56 2.10 -9.14 -8.19
CA LEU A 56 3.47 -8.70 -7.92
C LEU A 56 4.42 -9.89 -7.85
N ARG A 57 5.73 -9.62 -7.94
CA ARG A 57 6.77 -10.65 -8.00
C ARG A 57 7.16 -11.19 -6.63
N SER A 58 6.97 -10.40 -5.58
CA SER A 58 7.33 -10.75 -4.19
C SER A 58 6.64 -9.84 -3.17
N ASN A 59 6.62 -10.29 -1.91
CA ASN A 59 6.25 -9.46 -0.75
C ASN A 59 7.11 -8.18 -0.64
N GLU A 60 8.40 -8.25 -1.00
CA GLU A 60 9.28 -7.08 -1.01
C GLU A 60 8.85 -6.05 -2.06
N GLU A 61 8.46 -6.49 -3.26
CA GLU A 61 7.97 -5.58 -4.30
C GLU A 61 6.70 -4.86 -3.84
N ALA A 62 5.80 -5.55 -3.14
CA ALA A 62 4.61 -4.95 -2.54
C ALA A 62 4.97 -3.79 -1.59
N CYS A 63 5.90 -4.02 -0.67
CA CYS A 63 6.42 -2.96 0.20
C CYS A 63 7.04 -1.81 -0.62
N GLN A 64 7.89 -2.11 -1.61
CA GLN A 64 8.59 -1.09 -2.40
C GLN A 64 7.63 -0.18 -3.17
N VAL A 65 6.58 -0.71 -3.80
CA VAL A 65 5.62 0.12 -4.55
C VAL A 65 4.78 1.01 -3.63
N ILE A 66 4.47 0.56 -2.42
CA ILE A 66 3.75 1.38 -1.43
C ILE A 66 4.68 2.49 -0.90
N LEU A 67 5.95 2.18 -0.59
CA LEU A 67 6.94 3.19 -0.18
C LEU A 67 7.18 4.25 -1.28
N GLU A 68 7.21 3.82 -2.55
CA GLU A 68 7.29 4.73 -3.71
C GLU A 68 6.05 5.64 -3.77
N ALA A 69 4.86 5.10 -3.54
CA ALA A 69 3.61 5.85 -3.54
C ALA A 69 3.53 6.88 -2.40
N ILE A 70 3.97 6.50 -1.18
CA ILE A 70 4.08 7.41 -0.03
C ILE A 70 4.98 8.59 -0.38
N THR A 71 6.16 8.31 -0.94
CA THR A 71 7.13 9.34 -1.32
C THR A 71 6.57 10.26 -2.41
N LYS A 72 5.89 9.72 -3.42
CA LYS A 72 5.27 10.51 -4.50
C LYS A 72 4.10 11.37 -4.04
N ALA A 73 3.39 10.95 -2.99
CA ALA A 73 2.36 11.75 -2.35
C ALA A 73 2.94 12.91 -1.50
N GLY A 74 4.26 13.02 -1.39
CA GLY A 74 4.93 14.10 -0.65
C GLY A 74 5.18 13.79 0.83
N TYR A 75 4.97 12.55 1.25
CA TYR A 75 5.14 12.08 2.63
C TYR A 75 6.47 11.32 2.82
N LYS A 76 7.01 11.34 4.04
CA LYS A 76 8.21 10.57 4.41
C LYS A 76 7.81 9.23 5.02
N PRO A 77 8.18 8.10 4.40
CA PRO A 77 7.99 6.78 5.01
C PRO A 77 8.70 6.67 6.36
N GLY A 78 8.04 6.01 7.33
CA GLY A 78 8.59 5.84 8.69
C GLY A 78 8.59 7.10 9.55
N LYS A 79 8.02 8.21 9.06
CA LYS A 79 7.80 9.43 9.83
C LYS A 79 6.37 9.94 9.69
N ASP A 80 5.93 10.18 8.46
CA ASP A 80 4.60 10.72 8.19
C ASP A 80 3.60 9.58 7.95
N VAL A 81 4.03 8.55 7.21
CA VAL A 81 3.25 7.34 6.91
C VAL A 81 4.11 6.09 7.14
N PHE A 82 3.56 5.10 7.83
CA PHE A 82 4.19 3.82 8.13
C PHE A 82 3.52 2.69 7.33
N LEU A 83 4.18 1.53 7.27
CA LEU A 83 3.58 0.30 6.75
C LEU A 83 3.03 -0.54 7.90
N GLY A 84 1.86 -1.14 7.68
CA GLY A 84 1.31 -2.23 8.48
C GLY A 84 1.15 -3.48 7.63
N LEU A 85 1.25 -4.66 8.23
CA LEU A 85 1.10 -5.94 7.53
C LEU A 85 0.09 -6.81 8.31
N ASP A 86 -0.89 -7.36 7.60
CA ASP A 86 -1.58 -8.57 8.06
C ASP A 86 -1.03 -9.76 7.28
N VAL A 87 -0.24 -10.58 7.96
CA VAL A 87 0.41 -11.73 7.35
C VAL A 87 -0.57 -12.88 7.19
N ALA A 88 -1.60 -13.00 8.04
CA ALA A 88 -2.49 -14.16 8.09
C ALA A 88 -1.72 -15.51 8.08
N SER A 89 -0.65 -15.61 8.88
CA SER A 89 0.33 -16.72 8.76
C SER A 89 -0.24 -18.12 8.94
N SER A 90 -1.43 -18.25 9.54
CA SER A 90 -2.14 -19.52 9.68
C SER A 90 -2.55 -20.12 8.32
N GLU A 91 -2.71 -19.31 7.27
CA GLU A 91 -3.09 -19.78 5.93
C GLU A 91 -1.93 -20.47 5.19
N PHE A 92 -0.71 -20.40 5.71
CA PHE A 92 0.48 -21.06 5.15
C PHE A 92 0.97 -22.25 5.99
N PHE A 93 0.21 -22.69 7.00
CA PHE A 93 0.55 -23.81 7.89
C PHE A 93 -0.41 -24.98 7.74
#